data_AF-A0AAD3MV82-F1
#
_entry.id   AF-A0AAD3MV82-F1
#
_cell.length_a   1.000
_cell.length_b   1.000
_cell.length_c   1.000
_cell.angle_alpha   90.00
_cell.angle_beta   90.00
_cell.angle_gamma   90.00
#
_symmetry.space_group_name_H-M   'P 1'
#
loop_
_entity.id
_entity.type
_entity.pdbx_description
1 polymer ?
#
loop_
_entity_poly.entity_id
_entity_poly.type
_entity_poly.pdbx_seq_one_letter_code
_entity_poly.pdbx_strand_id
1 'polypeptide(L)'
;TPRWHIDLEPWASENHSLEEEAKRFLNYITTPQVLCSSLVGEEAAQEGSKGAWAACLDPKYSLSHRIQSKHCRVYSFGLGVDDRSLERSLARSGCEVHCFDPSLKQPHLQQAEMWLHRLSVDWRDPNPAIVAQRQYASTKKLATILNDFGHRQVDVLKADMESAEWKILENLVLEGVLDSVGQLLLELHLHWAGFEVGGDDPSVVRYWFSLLRELERANFRLFHVHSDPAKPHLFLHKNILNASSAYTLSWVNTQWKL
;
A
#
# COMPACT_ATOMS: atom_id res chain seq x y z
N THR A 1 -0.44 23.26 -13.42
CA THR A 1 0.82 23.43 -12.66
C THR A 1 1.08 22.13 -11.92
N PRO A 2 2.32 21.64 -11.84
CA PRO A 2 2.62 20.43 -11.08
C PRO A 2 2.27 20.66 -9.61
N ARG A 3 1.53 19.72 -9.01
CA ARG A 3 1.13 19.74 -7.61
C ARG A 3 2.36 19.36 -6.79
N TRP A 4 2.73 20.20 -5.82
CA TRP A 4 3.95 20.02 -5.01
C TRP A 4 3.66 19.76 -3.53
N HIS A 5 2.38 19.76 -3.13
CA HIS A 5 1.91 19.41 -1.79
C HIS A 5 0.48 18.86 -1.83
N ILE A 6 0.08 18.17 -0.77
CA ILE A 6 -1.29 17.69 -0.57
C ILE A 6 -2.14 18.82 0.01
N ASP A 7 -3.30 19.03 -0.58
CA ASP A 7 -4.30 19.96 -0.01
C ASP A 7 -4.99 19.26 1.14
N LEU A 8 -4.77 19.77 2.36
CA LEU A 8 -5.33 19.17 3.56
C LEU A 8 -6.85 19.32 3.59
N GLU A 9 -7.55 18.24 3.92
CA GLU A 9 -8.98 18.26 4.23
C GLU A 9 -9.29 19.24 5.36
N PRO A 10 -10.52 19.77 5.50
CA PRO A 10 -10.89 20.54 6.68
C PRO A 10 -10.66 19.76 7.97
N TRP A 11 -10.51 20.47 9.09
CA TRP A 11 -10.48 19.86 10.41
C TRP A 11 -11.78 19.11 10.70
N ALA A 12 -11.69 18.01 11.46
CA ALA A 12 -12.84 17.19 11.85
C ALA A 12 -13.83 17.95 12.77
N SER A 13 -13.35 18.92 13.54
CA SER A 13 -14.14 19.76 14.45
C SER A 13 -13.48 21.12 14.65
N GLU A 14 -14.20 22.14 15.11
CA GLU A 14 -13.67 23.49 15.37
C GLU A 14 -12.55 23.51 16.43
N ASN A 15 -12.56 22.55 17.35
CA ASN A 15 -11.58 22.45 18.43
C ASN A 15 -10.27 21.77 17.98
N HIS A 16 -10.19 21.30 16.74
CA HIS A 16 -9.03 20.60 16.15
C HIS A 16 -8.50 19.47 17.06
N SER A 17 -9.40 18.71 17.69
CA SER A 17 -9.01 17.71 18.70
C SER A 17 -8.51 16.40 18.05
N LEU A 18 -7.53 15.77 18.70
CA LEU A 18 -7.01 14.46 18.29
C LEU A 18 -8.10 13.40 18.28
N GLU A 19 -9.01 13.42 19.25
CA GLU A 19 -10.07 12.42 19.37
C GLU A 19 -11.04 12.45 18.18
N GLU A 20 -11.44 13.65 17.73
CA GLU A 20 -12.34 13.79 16.57
C GLU A 20 -11.62 13.45 15.25
N GLU A 21 -10.35 13.85 15.11
CA GLU A 21 -9.54 13.44 13.96
C GLU A 21 -9.33 11.93 13.92
N ALA A 22 -8.97 11.30 15.05
CA ALA A 22 -8.81 9.86 15.16
C ALA A 22 -10.12 9.13 14.87
N LYS A 23 -11.26 9.61 15.41
CA LYS A 23 -12.58 9.03 15.15
C LYS A 23 -12.93 9.08 13.66
N ARG A 24 -12.74 10.23 13.01
CA ARG A 24 -12.98 10.40 11.57
C ARG A 24 -12.09 9.47 10.75
N PHE A 25 -10.80 9.44 11.06
CA PHE A 25 -9.81 8.61 10.36
C PHE A 25 -10.09 7.11 10.54
N LEU A 26 -10.33 6.65 11.77
CA LEU A 26 -10.60 5.25 12.07
C LEU A 26 -11.91 4.79 11.42
N ASN A 27 -12.96 5.61 11.48
CA ASN A 27 -14.22 5.32 10.79
C ASN A 27 -14.01 5.16 9.28
N TYR A 28 -13.14 5.98 8.69
CA TYR A 28 -12.78 5.87 7.28
C TYR A 28 -12.10 4.54 6.94
N ILE A 29 -11.01 4.20 7.65
CA ILE A 29 -10.21 3.01 7.34
C ILE A 29 -10.87 1.69 7.75
N THR A 30 -11.91 1.73 8.58
CA THR A 30 -12.64 0.53 9.03
C THR A 30 -13.98 0.32 8.33
N THR A 31 -14.37 1.21 7.41
CA THR A 31 -15.64 1.11 6.67
C THR A 31 -15.40 0.83 5.19
N PRO A 32 -15.56 -0.43 4.73
CA PRO A 32 -15.52 -0.75 3.31
C PRO A 32 -16.53 0.11 2.52
N GLN A 33 -16.06 0.71 1.43
CA GLN A 33 -16.84 1.60 0.57
C GLN A 33 -17.50 0.84 -0.58
N VAL A 34 -16.91 -0.29 -0.98
CA VAL A 34 -17.45 -1.19 -1.99
C VAL A 34 -17.30 -2.64 -1.53
N LEU A 35 -18.17 -3.51 -2.03
CA LEU A 35 -18.07 -4.94 -1.82
C LEU A 35 -17.24 -5.58 -2.94
N CYS A 36 -16.46 -6.58 -2.55
CA CYS A 36 -15.82 -7.54 -3.44
C CYS A 36 -16.34 -8.94 -3.11
N SER A 37 -16.96 -9.62 -4.07
CA SER A 37 -17.53 -10.96 -3.85
C SER A 37 -16.53 -12.09 -4.08
N SER A 38 -15.47 -11.85 -4.85
CA SER A 38 -14.44 -12.84 -5.14
C SER A 38 -13.06 -12.32 -4.75
N LEU A 39 -12.38 -12.99 -3.81
CA LEU A 39 -11.09 -12.57 -3.26
C LEU A 39 -9.99 -13.60 -3.57
N VAL A 40 -8.78 -13.12 -3.86
CA VAL A 40 -7.53 -13.92 -3.75
C VAL A 40 -6.81 -13.49 -2.48
N GLY A 41 -6.24 -14.47 -1.76
CA GLY A 41 -5.63 -14.28 -0.44
C GLY A 41 -6.42 -14.92 0.70
N GLU A 42 -7.65 -15.38 0.43
CA GLU A 42 -8.46 -16.22 1.32
C GLU A 42 -8.37 -17.73 0.95
N GLU A 43 -7.25 -18.23 0.40
CA GLU A 43 -7.12 -19.68 0.15
C GLU A 43 -7.31 -20.48 1.45
N ALA A 44 -8.50 -21.08 1.58
CA ALA A 44 -8.90 -22.11 2.52
C ALA A 44 -8.20 -22.08 3.89
N ALA A 45 -8.70 -21.23 4.79
CA ALA A 45 -8.54 -21.45 6.22
C ALA A 45 -9.25 -22.76 6.60
N GLN A 46 -8.57 -23.90 6.41
CA GLN A 46 -8.68 -24.96 7.41
C GLN A 46 -8.08 -24.37 8.69
N GLU A 47 -8.95 -24.04 9.62
CA GLU A 47 -8.63 -23.60 10.99
C GLU A 47 -7.80 -22.30 11.10
N GLY A 48 -8.50 -21.17 11.15
CA GLY A 48 -8.18 -20.14 12.15
C GLY A 48 -7.38 -18.90 11.75
N SER A 49 -6.79 -18.82 10.56
CA SER A 49 -6.13 -17.57 10.11
C SER A 49 -6.54 -17.20 8.69
N LYS A 50 -7.40 -16.18 8.56
CA LYS A 50 -7.60 -15.48 7.29
C LYS A 50 -6.34 -14.66 7.01
N GLY A 51 -5.75 -14.81 5.83
CA GLY A 51 -4.62 -13.98 5.42
C GLY A 51 -4.98 -12.49 5.48
N ALA A 52 -4.06 -11.66 5.97
CA ALA A 52 -4.28 -10.22 6.14
C ALA A 52 -4.54 -9.50 4.81
N TRP A 53 -3.91 -9.99 3.74
CA TRP A 53 -3.90 -9.39 2.41
C TRP A 53 -4.96 -9.99 1.49
N ALA A 54 -5.73 -9.14 0.82
CA ALA A 54 -6.74 -9.56 -0.16
C ALA A 54 -6.73 -8.72 -1.43
N ALA A 55 -6.79 -9.37 -2.59
CA ALA A 55 -6.99 -8.75 -3.90
C ALA A 55 -8.37 -9.12 -4.46
N CYS A 56 -9.05 -8.17 -5.09
CA CYS A 56 -10.40 -8.36 -5.60
C CYS A 56 -10.42 -8.92 -7.02
N LEU A 57 -11.19 -9.98 -7.25
CA LEU A 57 -11.37 -10.63 -8.56
C LEU A 57 -12.70 -10.33 -9.22
N ASP A 58 -13.56 -9.52 -8.61
CA ASP A 58 -14.82 -9.11 -9.22
C ASP A 58 -14.56 -8.60 -10.67
N PRO A 59 -15.20 -9.18 -11.70
CA PRO A 59 -14.88 -8.88 -13.10
C PRO A 59 -14.91 -7.40 -13.47
N LYS A 60 -15.76 -6.62 -12.78
CA LYS A 60 -15.87 -5.15 -12.94
C LYS A 60 -14.59 -4.37 -12.63
N TYR A 61 -13.61 -4.95 -11.93
CA TYR A 61 -12.33 -4.31 -11.59
C TYR A 61 -11.13 -4.91 -12.38
N SER A 62 -11.42 -5.65 -13.45
CA SER A 62 -10.47 -6.13 -14.48
C SER A 62 -9.35 -7.09 -14.06
N LEU A 63 -9.02 -7.28 -12.78
CA LEU A 63 -7.93 -8.19 -12.37
C LEU A 63 -8.15 -9.64 -12.86
N SER A 64 -9.36 -10.17 -12.71
CA SER A 64 -9.68 -11.53 -13.20
C SER A 64 -9.57 -11.66 -14.71
N HIS A 65 -9.99 -10.64 -15.47
CA HIS A 65 -9.77 -10.58 -16.92
C HIS A 65 -8.28 -10.55 -17.28
N ARG A 66 -7.47 -9.82 -16.49
CA ARG A 66 -6.03 -9.71 -16.68
C ARG A 66 -5.26 -10.99 -16.43
N ILE A 67 -5.71 -11.74 -15.43
CA ILE A 67 -5.25 -13.10 -15.15
C ILE A 67 -5.56 -14.00 -16.36
N GLN A 68 -6.81 -14.01 -16.83
CA GLN A 68 -7.25 -14.83 -17.97
C GLN A 68 -6.49 -14.49 -19.26
N SER A 69 -6.21 -13.21 -19.51
CA SER A 69 -5.48 -12.74 -20.67
C SER A 69 -3.95 -12.84 -20.55
N LYS A 70 -3.42 -13.39 -19.44
CA LYS A 70 -1.97 -13.48 -19.16
C LYS A 70 -1.24 -12.13 -19.23
N HIS A 71 -1.91 -11.06 -18.81
CA HIS A 71 -1.35 -9.71 -18.73
C HIS A 71 -1.37 -9.15 -17.31
N CYS A 72 -1.71 -9.97 -16.31
CA CYS A 72 -1.69 -9.57 -14.90
C CYS A 72 -0.26 -9.32 -14.42
N ARG A 73 -0.01 -8.16 -13.82
CA ARG A 73 1.26 -7.82 -13.16
C ARG A 73 1.05 -7.43 -11.71
N VAL A 74 1.89 -7.97 -10.83
CA VAL A 74 1.85 -7.72 -9.39
C VAL A 74 3.19 -7.20 -8.92
N TYR A 75 3.20 -6.07 -8.22
CA TYR A 75 4.35 -5.56 -7.49
C TYR A 75 4.08 -5.70 -5.99
N SER A 76 5.00 -6.36 -5.28
CA SER A 76 4.95 -6.52 -3.84
C SER A 76 6.22 -5.97 -3.20
N PHE A 77 6.08 -4.99 -2.33
CA PHE A 77 7.17 -4.38 -1.57
C PHE A 77 7.05 -4.77 -0.10
N GLY A 78 8.14 -5.29 0.49
CA GLY A 78 8.18 -5.65 1.89
C GLY A 78 9.62 -5.67 2.43
N LEU A 79 9.76 -5.47 3.74
CA LEU A 79 11.07 -5.44 4.42
C LEU A 79 11.47 -6.77 5.07
N GLY A 80 10.84 -7.88 4.67
CA GLY A 80 11.09 -9.20 5.25
C GLY A 80 10.44 -10.38 4.49
N VAL A 81 10.52 -11.58 5.08
CA VAL A 81 10.28 -12.86 4.39
C VAL A 81 8.91 -13.50 4.70
N ASP A 82 8.18 -13.00 5.70
CA ASP A 82 7.37 -13.95 6.47
C ASP A 82 5.96 -14.23 5.93
N ASP A 83 5.39 -13.44 5.02
CA ASP A 83 4.17 -13.83 4.30
C ASP A 83 4.13 -13.39 2.83
N ARG A 84 4.33 -14.39 1.95
CA ARG A 84 4.16 -14.29 0.49
C ARG A 84 2.99 -15.14 -0.03
N SER A 85 1.97 -15.37 0.78
CA SER A 85 0.79 -16.17 0.42
C SER A 85 0.05 -15.59 -0.79
N LEU A 86 -0.31 -14.31 -0.74
CA LEU A 86 -1.01 -13.61 -1.82
C LEU A 86 -0.22 -13.64 -3.13
N GLU A 87 1.09 -13.37 -3.08
CA GLU A 87 1.99 -13.37 -4.21
C GLU A 87 2.05 -14.75 -4.87
N ARG A 88 2.15 -15.81 -4.07
CA ARG A 88 2.12 -17.20 -4.56
C ARG A 88 0.79 -17.54 -5.22
N SER A 89 -0.35 -17.14 -4.63
CA SER A 89 -1.67 -17.38 -5.22
C SER A 89 -1.84 -16.65 -6.55
N LEU A 90 -1.36 -15.41 -6.67
CA LEU A 90 -1.41 -14.64 -7.92
C LEU A 90 -0.43 -15.20 -8.97
N ALA A 91 0.78 -15.61 -8.58
CA ALA A 91 1.73 -16.28 -9.48
C ALA A 91 1.14 -17.58 -10.05
N ARG A 92 0.57 -18.43 -9.19
CA ARG A 92 -0.12 -19.67 -9.59
C ARG A 92 -1.32 -19.43 -10.51
N SER A 93 -1.97 -18.29 -10.38
CA SER A 93 -3.06 -17.87 -11.26
C SER A 93 -2.57 -17.40 -12.62
N GLY A 94 -1.26 -17.17 -12.80
CA GLY A 94 -0.63 -16.77 -14.06
C GLY A 94 -0.23 -15.30 -14.14
N CYS A 95 -0.17 -14.58 -13.01
CA CYS A 95 0.35 -13.22 -12.96
C CYS A 95 1.89 -13.20 -13.04
N GLU A 96 2.44 -12.16 -13.68
CA GLU A 96 3.84 -11.80 -13.55
C GLU A 96 4.04 -11.07 -12.21
N VAL A 97 4.69 -11.74 -11.25
CA VAL A 97 4.84 -11.24 -9.89
C VAL A 97 6.28 -10.81 -9.62
N HIS A 98 6.45 -9.56 -9.19
CA HIS A 98 7.71 -8.98 -8.77
C HIS A 98 7.68 -8.64 -7.29
N CYS A 99 8.57 -9.27 -6.52
CA CYS A 99 8.77 -9.06 -5.11
C CYS A 99 10.05 -8.24 -4.90
N PHE A 100 9.92 -7.10 -4.24
CA PHE A 100 10.97 -6.14 -3.96
C PHE A 100 11.31 -6.19 -2.47
N ASP A 101 12.51 -6.65 -2.16
CA ASP A 101 12.97 -6.90 -0.80
C ASP A 101 14.46 -6.54 -0.68
N PRO A 102 14.81 -5.45 0.04
CA PRO A 102 16.20 -4.99 0.13
C PRO A 102 17.11 -5.93 0.93
N SER A 103 16.53 -6.86 1.71
CA SER A 103 17.28 -7.84 2.53
C SER A 103 17.85 -9.01 1.72
N LEU A 104 17.41 -9.17 0.46
CA LEU A 104 17.89 -10.23 -0.42
C LEU A 104 19.41 -10.19 -0.58
N LYS A 105 20.04 -11.37 -0.52
CA LYS A 105 21.49 -11.48 -0.73
C LYS A 105 21.89 -11.22 -2.17
N GLN A 106 21.08 -11.68 -3.12
CA GLN A 106 21.32 -11.56 -4.55
C GLN A 106 20.52 -10.39 -5.13
N PRO A 107 21.05 -9.64 -6.13
CA PRO A 107 20.33 -8.53 -6.74
C PRO A 107 19.02 -8.95 -7.40
N HIS A 108 19.03 -10.08 -8.11
CA HIS A 108 17.88 -10.63 -8.81
C HIS A 108 17.88 -12.16 -8.70
N LEU A 109 16.72 -12.73 -8.42
CA LEU A 109 16.51 -14.18 -8.35
C LEU A 109 15.11 -14.50 -8.87
N GLN A 110 14.94 -15.62 -9.56
CA GLN A 110 13.61 -16.17 -9.85
C GLN A 110 13.36 -17.35 -8.90
N GLN A 111 12.26 -17.31 -8.16
CA GLN A 111 11.89 -18.37 -7.22
C GLN A 111 10.38 -18.53 -7.14
N ALA A 112 9.90 -19.77 -7.20
CA ALA A 112 8.47 -20.10 -7.10
C ALA A 112 7.59 -19.28 -8.06
N GLU A 113 8.02 -19.18 -9.34
CA GLU A 113 7.32 -18.46 -10.41
C GLU A 113 7.22 -16.93 -10.21
N MET A 114 7.98 -16.39 -9.25
CA MET A 114 8.07 -14.96 -8.96
C MET A 114 9.48 -14.43 -9.23
N TRP A 115 9.57 -13.14 -9.56
CA TRP A 115 10.82 -12.40 -9.66
C TRP A 115 11.12 -11.71 -8.34
N LEU A 116 12.32 -11.87 -7.81
CA LEU A 116 12.77 -11.27 -6.56
C LEU A 116 13.86 -10.24 -6.87
N HIS A 117 13.72 -9.03 -6.34
CA HIS A 117 14.61 -7.91 -6.61
C HIS A 117 15.11 -7.30 -5.30
N ARG A 118 16.44 -7.15 -5.16
CA ARG A 118 17.07 -6.45 -4.04
C ARG A 118 16.97 -4.93 -4.23
N LEU A 119 15.74 -4.45 -4.14
CA LEU A 119 15.33 -3.08 -4.37
C LEU A 119 14.13 -2.83 -3.45
N SER A 120 14.01 -1.60 -2.96
CA SER A 120 12.86 -1.16 -2.16
C SER A 120 12.22 0.07 -2.81
N VAL A 121 10.92 0.25 -2.58
CA VAL A 121 10.24 1.51 -2.90
C VAL A 121 10.55 2.56 -1.82
N ASP A 122 10.57 3.82 -2.23
CA ASP A 122 10.81 5.00 -1.40
C ASP A 122 10.05 6.19 -2.02
N TRP A 123 9.94 7.30 -1.31
CA TRP A 123 9.31 8.54 -1.77
C TRP A 123 10.30 9.50 -2.45
N ARG A 124 11.57 9.11 -2.54
CA ARG A 124 12.64 9.85 -3.20
C ARG A 124 13.54 8.90 -3.98
N ASP A 125 14.09 9.40 -5.07
CA ASP A 125 15.21 8.73 -5.72
C ASP A 125 16.51 9.11 -5.01
N PRO A 126 17.47 8.17 -4.88
CA PRO A 126 18.73 8.43 -4.22
C PRO A 126 19.52 9.46 -5.02
N ASN A 127 20.21 10.36 -4.31
CA ASN A 127 21.08 11.33 -4.95
C ASN A 127 22.21 10.59 -5.70
N PRO A 128 22.37 10.78 -7.02
CA PRO A 128 23.40 10.09 -7.81
C PRO A 128 24.82 10.23 -7.24
N ALA A 129 25.11 11.34 -6.54
CA ALA A 129 26.39 11.59 -5.89
C ALA A 129 26.66 10.68 -4.66
N ILE A 130 25.61 10.16 -4.02
CA ILE A 130 25.68 9.32 -2.80
C ILE A 130 25.69 7.82 -3.15
N VAL A 131 25.09 7.44 -4.28
CA VAL A 131 25.00 6.04 -4.77
C VAL A 131 26.38 5.39 -4.93
N ALA A 132 27.41 6.18 -5.27
CA ALA A 132 28.78 5.69 -5.40
C ALA A 132 29.39 5.13 -4.08
N GLN A 133 28.82 5.44 -2.91
CA GLN A 133 29.39 5.08 -1.60
C GLN A 133 28.60 3.99 -0.83
N ARG A 134 27.36 3.65 -1.22
CA ARG A 134 26.53 2.67 -0.50
C ARG A 134 25.99 1.58 -1.42
N GLN A 135 26.61 0.41 -1.38
CA GLN A 135 26.22 -0.80 -2.13
C GLN A 135 25.04 -1.59 -1.50
N TYR A 136 24.41 -1.10 -0.41
CA TYR A 136 23.70 -2.00 0.52
C TYR A 136 22.17 -2.09 0.43
N ALA A 137 21.48 -1.18 -0.25
CA ALA A 137 20.08 -1.35 -0.69
C ALA A 137 19.75 -0.24 -1.68
N SER A 138 19.29 -0.58 -2.90
CA SER A 138 18.76 0.43 -3.81
C SER A 138 17.35 0.76 -3.34
N THR A 139 17.07 2.02 -3.03
CA THR A 139 15.70 2.55 -2.92
C THR A 139 15.39 3.38 -4.15
N LYS A 140 14.15 3.38 -4.62
CA LYS A 140 13.69 4.19 -5.78
C LYS A 140 12.22 4.53 -5.63
N LYS A 141 11.78 5.62 -6.26
CA LYS A 141 10.35 5.92 -6.40
C LYS A 141 9.67 4.88 -7.28
N LEU A 142 8.39 4.61 -7.03
CA LEU A 142 7.63 3.63 -7.83
C LEU A 142 7.64 3.98 -9.33
N ALA A 143 7.51 5.26 -9.69
CA ALA A 143 7.59 5.71 -11.08
C ALA A 143 8.91 5.29 -11.75
N THR A 144 10.02 5.45 -11.04
CA THR A 144 11.36 5.06 -11.49
C THR A 144 11.48 3.54 -11.61
N ILE A 145 10.95 2.79 -10.65
CA ILE A 145 10.91 1.31 -10.72
C ILE A 145 10.08 0.84 -11.92
N LEU A 146 8.91 1.41 -12.17
CA LEU A 146 8.09 1.10 -13.34
C LEU A 146 8.88 1.36 -14.64
N ASN A 147 9.53 2.52 -14.74
CA ASN A 147 10.33 2.89 -15.91
C ASN A 147 11.54 1.96 -16.14
N ASP A 148 12.30 1.64 -15.08
CA ASP A 148 13.48 0.78 -15.17
C ASP A 148 13.15 -0.64 -15.66
N PHE A 149 11.95 -1.13 -15.30
CA PHE A 149 11.45 -2.42 -15.74
C PHE A 149 10.66 -2.35 -17.07
N GLY A 150 10.48 -1.16 -17.64
CA GLY A 150 9.70 -0.98 -18.87
C GLY A 150 8.19 -1.23 -18.69
N HIS A 151 7.69 -1.13 -17.46
CA HIS A 151 6.31 -1.40 -17.10
C HIS A 151 5.51 -0.10 -17.06
N ARG A 152 4.34 -0.08 -17.70
CA ARG A 152 3.44 1.08 -17.72
C ARG A 152 2.38 1.06 -16.63
N GLN A 153 2.08 -0.13 -16.12
CA GLN A 153 1.01 -0.38 -15.17
C GLN A 153 1.29 -1.64 -14.35
N VAL A 154 0.69 -1.67 -13.16
CA VAL A 154 0.64 -2.80 -12.24
C VAL A 154 -0.81 -3.04 -11.84
N ASP A 155 -1.28 -4.26 -11.95
CA ASP A 155 -2.67 -4.61 -11.65
C ASP A 155 -2.89 -4.73 -10.13
N VAL A 156 -1.86 -5.13 -9.38
CA VAL A 156 -1.85 -5.14 -7.91
C VAL A 156 -0.53 -4.54 -7.41
N LEU A 157 -0.61 -3.53 -6.55
CA LEU A 157 0.50 -2.95 -5.82
C LEU A 157 0.31 -3.21 -4.33
N LYS A 158 1.11 -4.11 -3.76
CA LYS A 158 1.18 -4.37 -2.32
C LYS A 158 2.40 -3.67 -1.73
N ALA A 159 2.24 -2.98 -0.61
CA ALA A 159 3.37 -2.42 0.13
C ALA A 159 3.17 -2.49 1.65
N ASP A 160 4.20 -3.02 2.31
CA ASP A 160 4.38 -3.00 3.76
C ASP A 160 5.77 -2.42 4.05
N MET A 161 5.79 -1.18 4.54
CA MET A 161 6.97 -0.31 4.51
C MET A 161 7.28 0.32 5.86
N GLU A 162 6.80 -0.28 6.95
CA GLU A 162 7.15 0.08 8.33
C GLU A 162 7.02 1.60 8.60
N SER A 163 5.86 2.17 8.32
CA SER A 163 5.51 3.61 8.48
C SER A 163 6.01 4.56 7.38
N ALA A 164 6.74 4.06 6.37
CA ALA A 164 7.07 4.84 5.17
C ALA A 164 5.90 4.95 4.19
N GLU A 165 4.80 4.20 4.40
CA GLU A 165 3.64 4.17 3.51
C GLU A 165 3.05 5.58 3.31
N TRP A 166 3.08 6.42 4.34
CA TRP A 166 2.53 7.78 4.29
C TRP A 166 3.23 8.68 3.28
N LYS A 167 4.57 8.65 3.23
CA LYS A 167 5.34 9.45 2.26
C LYS A 167 5.38 8.81 0.89
N ILE A 168 5.38 7.48 0.83
CA ILE A 168 5.23 6.77 -0.44
C ILE A 168 3.90 7.15 -1.08
N LEU A 169 2.79 7.08 -0.33
CA LEU A 169 1.47 7.46 -0.80
C LEU A 169 1.40 8.93 -1.24
N GLU A 170 2.00 9.85 -0.48
CA GLU A 170 2.13 11.24 -0.91
C GLU A 170 2.84 11.35 -2.28
N ASN A 171 3.96 10.66 -2.46
CA ASN A 171 4.69 10.65 -3.73
C ASN A 171 3.83 10.07 -4.87
N LEU A 172 3.11 8.96 -4.64
CA LEU A 172 2.22 8.36 -5.63
C LEU A 172 1.15 9.33 -6.11
N VAL A 173 0.58 10.13 -5.19
CA VAL A 173 -0.40 11.17 -5.50
C VAL A 173 0.24 12.32 -6.29
N LEU A 174 1.35 12.87 -5.81
CA LEU A 174 1.97 14.05 -6.41
C LEU A 174 2.58 13.79 -7.80
N GLU A 175 3.06 12.56 -8.05
CA GLU A 175 3.61 12.16 -9.35
C GLU A 175 2.56 11.55 -10.29
N GLY A 176 1.30 11.43 -9.86
CA GLY A 176 0.23 10.86 -10.69
C GLY A 176 0.41 9.36 -10.99
N VAL A 177 1.17 8.64 -10.16
CA VAL A 177 1.49 7.21 -10.37
C VAL A 177 0.27 6.32 -10.10
N LEU A 178 -0.71 6.82 -9.34
CA LEU A 178 -1.96 6.10 -9.05
C LEU A 178 -2.74 5.72 -10.32
N ASP A 179 -2.59 6.47 -11.41
CA ASP A 179 -3.20 6.16 -12.72
C ASP A 179 -2.62 4.89 -13.36
N SER A 180 -1.48 4.40 -12.87
CA SER A 180 -0.81 3.17 -13.31
C SER A 180 -1.07 1.98 -12.38
N VAL A 181 -1.97 2.10 -11.39
CA VAL A 181 -2.25 1.08 -10.39
C VAL A 181 -3.72 0.65 -10.42
N GLY A 182 -3.98 -0.65 -10.57
CA GLY A 182 -5.34 -1.20 -10.56
C GLY A 182 -5.90 -1.44 -9.16
N GLN A 183 -5.11 -2.05 -8.29
CA GLN A 183 -5.44 -2.27 -6.89
C GLN A 183 -4.26 -1.90 -6.00
N LEU A 184 -4.55 -1.21 -4.90
CA LEU A 184 -3.56 -0.76 -3.93
C LEU A 184 -3.82 -1.49 -2.61
N LEU A 185 -2.80 -2.15 -2.08
CA LEU A 185 -2.85 -2.90 -0.83
C LEU A 185 -1.74 -2.36 0.09
N LEU A 186 -2.11 -1.85 1.26
CA LEU A 186 -1.15 -1.27 2.22
C LEU A 186 -1.33 -1.84 3.63
N GLU A 187 -0.24 -2.05 4.37
CA GLU A 187 -0.27 -2.14 5.83
C GLU A 187 0.00 -0.75 6.40
N LEU A 188 -1.03 -0.09 6.92
CA LEU A 188 -0.90 1.23 7.52
C LEU A 188 -0.42 1.10 8.96
N HIS A 189 0.77 1.63 9.23
CA HIS A 189 1.33 1.74 10.58
C HIS A 189 0.89 3.04 11.26
N LEU A 190 0.23 2.92 12.42
CA LEU A 190 -0.39 4.02 13.17
C LEU A 190 0.26 4.30 14.53
N HIS A 191 1.24 3.49 14.95
CA HIS A 191 1.85 3.62 16.28
C HIS A 191 2.65 4.91 16.45
N TRP A 192 3.06 5.58 15.37
CA TRP A 192 3.70 6.90 15.35
C TRP A 192 3.41 7.60 14.01
N ALA A 193 3.85 8.86 13.86
CA ALA A 193 3.48 9.72 12.73
C ALA A 193 3.93 9.21 11.34
N GLY A 194 4.99 8.41 11.29
CA GLY A 194 5.66 8.04 10.05
C GLY A 194 6.80 8.99 9.68
N PHE A 195 7.63 8.56 8.74
CA PHE A 195 8.83 9.29 8.36
C PHE A 195 8.50 10.64 7.73
N GLU A 196 9.17 11.70 8.17
CA GLU A 196 9.00 13.06 7.62
C GLU A 196 7.55 13.58 7.63
N VAL A 197 6.68 13.03 8.49
CA VAL A 197 5.35 13.56 8.77
C VAL A 197 5.47 14.45 10.00
N GLY A 198 5.33 15.77 9.80
CA GLY A 198 5.44 16.77 10.86
C GLY A 198 4.08 17.29 11.36
N GLY A 199 4.11 18.00 12.49
CA GLY A 199 2.93 18.59 13.11
C GLY A 199 2.68 18.03 14.51
N ASP A 200 1.65 18.55 15.18
CA ASP A 200 1.09 17.93 16.38
C ASP A 200 0.19 16.73 16.01
N ASP A 201 -0.17 15.91 17.00
CA ASP A 201 -0.92 14.67 16.76
C ASP A 201 -2.20 14.88 15.94
N PRO A 202 -3.07 15.90 16.19
CA PRO A 202 -4.22 16.15 15.34
C PRO A 202 -3.84 16.50 13.89
N SER A 203 -2.79 17.30 13.67
CA SER A 203 -2.32 17.64 12.31
C SER A 203 -1.84 16.41 11.56
N VAL A 204 -1.15 15.49 12.24
CA VAL A 204 -0.67 14.23 11.67
C VAL A 204 -1.84 13.37 11.19
N VAL A 205 -2.86 13.17 12.03
CA VAL A 205 -4.04 12.37 11.66
C VAL A 205 -4.84 13.03 10.54
N ARG A 206 -4.97 14.36 10.56
CA ARG A 206 -5.59 15.12 9.48
C ARG A 206 -4.84 14.94 8.17
N TYR A 207 -3.50 14.94 8.20
CA TYR A 207 -2.68 14.68 7.02
C TYR A 207 -2.87 13.25 6.49
N TRP A 208 -2.84 12.24 7.37
CA TRP A 208 -3.15 10.85 7.00
C TRP A 208 -4.52 10.72 6.33
N PHE A 209 -5.55 11.31 6.94
CA PHE A 209 -6.89 11.33 6.37
C PHE A 209 -6.90 12.02 4.99
N SER A 210 -6.20 13.15 4.85
CA SER A 210 -6.12 13.89 3.58
C SER A 210 -5.50 13.05 2.45
N LEU A 211 -4.44 12.30 2.73
CA LEU A 211 -3.86 11.36 1.76
C LEU A 211 -4.84 10.26 1.34
N LEU A 212 -5.58 9.70 2.28
CA LEU A 212 -6.57 8.68 1.96
C LEU A 212 -7.76 9.23 1.17
N ARG A 213 -8.06 10.53 1.31
CA ARG A 213 -9.05 11.22 0.47
C ARG A 213 -8.54 11.46 -0.96
N GLU A 214 -7.24 11.61 -1.16
CA GLU A 214 -6.64 11.63 -2.51
C GLU A 214 -6.82 10.29 -3.23
N LEU A 215 -6.77 9.16 -2.53
CA LEU A 215 -7.10 7.86 -3.12
C LEU A 215 -8.53 7.85 -3.68
N GLU A 216 -9.52 8.36 -2.93
CA GLU A 216 -10.88 8.44 -3.43
C GLU A 216 -11.03 9.35 -4.65
N ARG A 217 -10.31 10.48 -4.66
CA ARG A 217 -10.27 11.41 -5.81
C ARG A 217 -9.64 10.72 -7.02
N ALA A 218 -8.70 9.81 -6.80
CA ALA A 218 -8.11 8.92 -7.80
C ALA A 218 -8.96 7.66 -8.08
N ASN A 219 -10.23 7.62 -7.65
CA ASN A 219 -11.20 6.53 -7.87
C ASN A 219 -10.92 5.21 -7.14
N PHE A 220 -9.99 5.20 -6.19
CA PHE A 220 -9.77 4.05 -5.32
C PHE A 220 -10.86 3.98 -4.25
N ARG A 221 -11.44 2.78 -4.08
CA ARG A 221 -12.45 2.50 -3.06
C ARG A 221 -12.02 1.33 -2.19
N LEU A 222 -12.07 1.53 -0.88
CA LEU A 222 -11.73 0.53 0.12
C LEU A 222 -12.73 -0.62 0.03
N PHE A 223 -12.24 -1.86 -0.04
CA PHE A 223 -13.10 -3.05 -0.10
C PHE A 223 -12.75 -4.11 0.95
N HIS A 224 -11.52 -4.08 1.48
CA HIS A 224 -11.05 -5.03 2.48
C HIS A 224 -10.30 -4.31 3.59
N VAL A 225 -10.56 -4.75 4.82
CA VAL A 225 -9.95 -4.25 6.05
C VAL A 225 -9.60 -5.45 6.91
N HIS A 226 -8.38 -5.51 7.38
CA HIS A 226 -7.93 -6.48 8.35
C HIS A 226 -7.09 -5.79 9.42
N SER A 227 -7.25 -6.22 10.67
CA SER A 227 -6.42 -5.82 11.79
C SER A 227 -6.12 -7.07 12.62
N ASP A 228 -4.84 -7.34 12.86
CA ASP A 228 -4.42 -8.45 13.70
C ASP A 228 -4.63 -8.10 15.19
N PRO A 229 -5.48 -8.84 15.94
CA PRO A 229 -5.71 -8.60 17.36
C PRO A 229 -4.45 -8.76 18.24
N ALA A 230 -3.40 -9.43 17.74
CA ALA A 230 -2.13 -9.59 18.45
C ALA A 230 -1.23 -8.35 18.34
N LYS A 231 -1.49 -7.42 17.39
CA LYS A 231 -0.73 -6.17 17.28
C LYS A 231 -1.07 -5.24 18.47
N PRO A 232 -0.12 -4.41 18.91
CA PRO A 232 -0.37 -3.44 19.98
C PRO A 232 -1.54 -2.49 19.66
N HIS A 233 -2.31 -2.08 20.67
CA HIS A 233 -3.35 -1.05 20.51
C HIS A 233 -2.76 0.35 20.76
N LEU A 234 -1.96 0.83 19.82
CA LEU A 234 -1.26 2.11 19.90
C LEU A 234 -1.56 2.97 18.67
N PHE A 235 -2.04 4.18 18.92
CA PHE A 235 -2.29 5.21 17.92
C PHE A 235 -1.50 6.46 18.31
N LEU A 236 -0.46 6.80 17.55
CA LEU A 236 0.51 7.86 17.89
C LEU A 236 1.05 7.74 19.32
N HIS A 237 1.50 6.53 19.68
CA HIS A 237 1.97 6.13 21.02
C HIS A 237 0.96 6.34 22.16
N LYS A 238 -0.33 6.55 21.85
CA LYS A 238 -1.42 6.71 22.82
C LYS A 238 -2.43 5.59 22.66
N ASN A 239 -3.16 5.31 23.73
CA ASN A 239 -4.34 4.44 23.66
C ASN A 239 -5.56 5.31 23.36
N ILE A 240 -5.94 5.37 22.08
CA ILE A 240 -7.11 6.13 21.59
C ILE A 240 -8.04 5.16 20.88
N LEU A 241 -9.31 5.16 21.31
CA LEU A 241 -10.40 4.38 20.69
C LEU A 241 -10.09 2.88 20.52
N ASN A 242 -9.18 2.32 21.34
CA ASN A 242 -8.67 0.96 21.23
C ASN A 242 -8.19 0.60 19.80
N ALA A 243 -7.63 1.57 19.08
CA ALA A 243 -7.16 1.36 17.72
C ALA A 243 -5.92 0.46 17.70
N SER A 244 -5.90 -0.50 16.78
CA SER A 244 -4.69 -1.27 16.47
C SER A 244 -3.58 -0.34 15.96
N SER A 245 -2.33 -0.72 16.22
CA SER A 245 -1.14 -0.06 15.68
C SER A 245 -0.92 -0.28 14.19
N ALA A 246 -1.63 -1.24 13.59
CA ALA A 246 -1.53 -1.55 12.18
C ALA A 246 -2.86 -2.05 11.60
N TYR A 247 -3.13 -1.68 10.35
CA TYR A 247 -4.28 -2.15 9.57
C TYR A 247 -3.83 -2.52 8.16
N THR A 248 -4.19 -3.72 7.70
CA THR A 248 -4.02 -4.13 6.31
C THR A 248 -5.27 -3.75 5.53
N LEU A 249 -5.12 -2.91 4.51
CA LEU A 249 -6.22 -2.30 3.77
C LEU A 249 -6.03 -2.55 2.28
N SER A 250 -7.13 -2.83 1.58
CA SER A 250 -7.12 -3.02 0.12
C SER A 250 -8.14 -2.11 -0.57
N TRP A 251 -7.68 -1.39 -1.59
CA TRP A 251 -8.50 -0.55 -2.45
C TRP A 251 -8.50 -1.04 -3.89
N VAL A 252 -9.66 -0.94 -4.53
CA VAL A 252 -9.82 -1.14 -5.99
C VAL A 252 -9.99 0.21 -6.68
N ASN A 253 -9.30 0.42 -7.79
CA ASN A 253 -9.60 1.55 -8.67
C ASN A 253 -10.87 1.24 -9.48
N THR A 254 -11.94 1.95 -9.18
CA THR A 254 -13.27 1.73 -9.79
C THR A 254 -13.39 2.22 -11.23
N GLN A 255 -12.39 2.97 -11.71
CA GLN A 255 -12.25 3.35 -13.11
C GLN A 255 -11.09 2.63 -13.81
N TRP A 256 -10.54 1.58 -13.17
CA TRP A 256 -9.54 0.72 -13.82
C TRP A 256 -10.20 0.03 -15.01
N LYS A 257 -9.94 0.57 -16.20
CA LYS A 257 -10.43 0.06 -17.47
C LYS A 257 -9.23 -0.10 -18.38
N LEU A 258 -9.22 -1.21 -19.08
CA LEU A 258 -8.20 -1.59 -20.06
C LEU A 258 -8.81 -1.56 -21.45
#